data_AF-A0A316MD59-F1
#
_entry.id   AF-A0A316MD59-F1
#
_cell.length_a   1.000
_cell.length_b   1.000
_cell.length_c   1.000
_cell.angle_alpha   90.00
_cell.angle_beta   90.00
_cell.angle_gamma   90.00
#
_symmetry.space_group_name_H-M   'P 1'
#
loop_
_entity.id
_entity.type
_entity.pdbx_description
1 polymer ?
#
loop_
_entity_poly.entity_id
_entity_poly.type
_entity_poly.pdbx_seq_one_letter_code
_entity_poly.pdbx_strand_id
1 'polypeptide(L)'
;DSKWINAFRVVRTFFLVNIGFVFFRADSMKSALQMLGYSVRVFNLKDLFSAAIFELGLDWIEFVIAVVSLLILLAVSILQNRGIRVREAIARRKLPVRWLIFYALLFYTILLGYYGPGYSAAEFIYQGF
;
A
#
# COMPACT_ATOMS: atom_id res chain seq x y z
N ASP A 1 24.04 10.20 -12.79
CA ASP A 1 22.66 9.88 -13.20
C ASP A 1 21.77 11.10 -13.31
N SER A 2 21.08 11.26 -14.45
CA SER A 2 20.06 12.30 -14.62
C SER A 2 18.84 11.97 -13.77
N LYS A 3 18.33 12.97 -13.00
CA LYS A 3 17.12 12.83 -12.16
C LYS A 3 15.91 12.30 -12.95
N TRP A 4 15.82 12.68 -14.22
CA TRP A 4 14.76 12.24 -15.14
C TRP A 4 14.82 10.74 -15.45
N ILE A 5 16.02 10.19 -15.65
CA ILE A 5 16.20 8.75 -15.91
C ILE A 5 15.79 7.95 -14.68
N ASN A 6 16.14 8.41 -13.48
CA ASN A 6 15.73 7.75 -12.24
C ASN A 6 14.21 7.84 -12.03
N ALA A 7 13.59 8.99 -12.28
CA ALA A 7 12.14 9.14 -12.21
C ALA A 7 11.43 8.18 -13.19
N PHE A 8 11.89 8.10 -14.44
CA PHE A 8 11.33 7.17 -15.42
C PHE A 8 11.47 5.70 -14.99
N ARG A 9 12.63 5.30 -14.45
CA ARG A 9 12.85 3.94 -13.92
C ARG A 9 11.86 3.61 -12.80
N VAL A 10 11.64 4.54 -11.87
CA VAL A 10 10.68 4.36 -10.76
C VAL A 10 9.25 4.22 -11.29
N VAL A 11 8.81 5.14 -12.15
CA VAL A 11 7.46 5.12 -12.73
C VAL A 11 7.21 3.83 -13.51
N ARG A 12 8.15 3.45 -14.39
CA ARG A 12 8.07 2.20 -15.17
C ARG A 12 7.94 0.98 -14.25
N THR A 13 8.82 0.86 -13.25
CA THR A 13 8.79 -0.29 -12.33
C THR A 13 7.50 -0.31 -11.51
N PHE A 14 7.02 0.84 -11.05
CA PHE A 14 5.76 0.95 -10.32
C PHE A 14 4.59 0.41 -11.15
N PHE A 15 4.42 0.85 -12.39
CA PHE A 15 3.34 0.36 -13.24
C PHE A 15 3.50 -1.12 -13.60
N LEU A 16 4.71 -1.59 -13.90
CA LEU A 16 4.94 -3.02 -14.21
C LEU A 16 4.57 -3.93 -13.04
N VAL A 17 4.95 -3.56 -11.81
CA VAL A 17 4.62 -4.33 -10.60
C VAL A 17 3.11 -4.32 -10.34
N ASN A 18 2.45 -3.16 -10.45
CA ASN A 18 0.99 -3.07 -10.24
C ASN A 18 0.20 -3.82 -11.31
N ILE A 19 0.62 -3.79 -12.58
CA ILE A 19 0.03 -4.61 -13.64
C ILE A 19 0.14 -6.09 -13.26
N GLY A 20 1.30 -6.54 -12.77
CA GLY A 20 1.48 -7.90 -12.25
C GLY A 20 0.49 -8.25 -11.13
N PHE A 21 0.29 -7.35 -10.16
CA PHE A 21 -0.67 -7.57 -9.07
C PHE A 21 -2.12 -7.72 -9.54
N VAL A 22 -2.52 -7.09 -10.64
CA VAL A 22 -3.87 -7.29 -11.20
C VAL A 22 -4.07 -8.75 -11.62
N PHE A 23 -3.06 -9.39 -12.21
CA PHE A 23 -3.15 -10.80 -12.60
C PHE A 23 -3.18 -11.75 -11.40
N PHE A 24 -2.53 -11.39 -10.29
CA PHE A 24 -2.61 -12.18 -9.05
C PHE A 24 -3.95 -12.01 -8.33
N ARG A 25 -4.60 -10.85 -8.46
CA ARG A 25 -5.88 -10.56 -7.80
C ARG A 25 -7.10 -11.07 -8.56
N ALA A 26 -7.03 -11.16 -9.88
CA ALA A 26 -8.15 -11.51 -10.72
C ALA A 26 -8.39 -13.03 -10.77
N ASP A 27 -9.66 -13.44 -10.84
CA ASP A 27 -10.04 -14.87 -10.87
C ASP A 27 -9.60 -15.59 -12.16
N SER A 28 -9.28 -14.83 -13.22
CA SER A 28 -8.83 -15.37 -14.50
C SER A 28 -8.03 -14.34 -15.30
N MET A 29 -7.28 -14.82 -16.30
CA MET A 29 -6.58 -13.94 -17.25
C MET A 29 -7.53 -13.01 -18.01
N LYS A 30 -8.73 -13.48 -18.37
CA LYS A 30 -9.75 -12.65 -19.03
C LYS A 30 -10.21 -11.53 -18.11
N SER A 31 -10.47 -11.83 -16.83
CA SER A 31 -10.87 -10.86 -15.82
C SER A 31 -9.77 -9.80 -15.61
N ALA A 32 -8.50 -10.22 -15.52
CA ALA A 32 -7.36 -9.31 -15.39
C ALA A 32 -7.26 -8.31 -16.57
N LEU A 33 -7.38 -8.81 -17.81
CA LEU A 33 -7.34 -7.95 -19.01
C LEU A 33 -8.54 -7.00 -19.06
N GLN A 34 -9.73 -7.44 -18.64
CA GLN A 34 -10.90 -6.57 -18.51
C GLN A 34 -10.67 -5.47 -17.46
N MET A 35 -10.13 -5.81 -16.29
CA MET A 35 -9.80 -4.83 -15.24
C MET A 35 -8.83 -3.78 -15.75
N LEU A 36 -7.73 -4.19 -16.40
CA LEU A 36 -6.76 -3.25 -16.99
C LEU A 36 -7.40 -2.37 -18.09
N GLY A 37 -8.27 -2.96 -18.92
CA GLY A 37 -9.00 -2.23 -19.96
C GLY A 37 -9.94 -1.17 -19.39
N TYR A 38 -10.65 -1.47 -18.31
CA TYR A 38 -11.50 -0.49 -17.62
C TYR A 38 -10.68 0.61 -16.94
N SER A 39 -9.55 0.28 -16.32
CA SER A 39 -8.67 1.24 -15.65
C SER A 39 -8.14 2.36 -16.56
N VAL A 40 -8.10 2.15 -17.87
CA VAL A 40 -7.66 3.17 -18.85
C VAL A 40 -8.79 3.80 -19.66
N ARG A 41 -10.02 3.25 -19.59
CA ARG A 41 -11.18 3.75 -20.36
C ARG A 41 -12.17 4.52 -19.50
N VAL A 42 -12.29 4.15 -18.23
CA VAL A 42 -13.26 4.73 -17.29
C VAL A 42 -12.51 5.70 -16.38
N PHE A 43 -12.75 7.00 -16.56
CA PHE A 43 -12.13 8.06 -15.75
C PHE A 43 -13.17 8.70 -14.83
N ASN A 44 -13.42 8.05 -13.69
CA ASN A 44 -14.33 8.58 -12.68
C ASN A 44 -13.57 9.26 -11.55
N LEU A 45 -12.78 10.28 -11.88
CA LEU A 45 -12.00 11.04 -10.89
C LEU A 45 -12.88 11.69 -9.81
N LYS A 46 -14.14 12.00 -10.13
CA LYS A 46 -15.11 12.56 -9.16
C LYS A 46 -15.43 11.57 -8.04
N ASP A 47 -15.49 10.27 -8.37
CA ASP A 47 -15.87 9.23 -7.42
C ASP A 47 -14.81 9.09 -6.31
N LEU A 48 -13.53 9.35 -6.63
CA LEU A 48 -12.42 9.37 -5.67
C LEU A 48 -12.56 10.42 -4.58
N PHE A 49 -13.28 11.51 -4.85
CA PHE A 49 -13.52 12.60 -3.89
C PHE A 49 -14.95 12.58 -3.34
N SER A 50 -15.70 11.51 -3.60
CA SER A 50 -17.09 11.34 -3.16
C SER A 50 -17.22 10.18 -2.18
N ALA A 51 -18.39 10.02 -1.59
CA ALA A 51 -18.70 8.86 -0.75
C ALA A 51 -18.68 7.53 -1.53
N ALA A 52 -18.72 7.56 -2.88
CA ALA A 52 -18.65 6.35 -3.72
C ALA A 52 -17.34 5.56 -3.52
N ILE A 53 -16.27 6.19 -3.00
CA ILE A 53 -15.04 5.48 -2.68
C ILE A 53 -15.23 4.39 -1.60
N PHE A 54 -16.22 4.55 -0.71
CA PHE A 54 -16.54 3.56 0.32
C PHE A 54 -17.39 2.39 -0.23
N GLU A 55 -17.92 2.50 -1.45
CA GLU A 55 -18.57 1.37 -2.14
C GLU A 55 -17.57 0.32 -2.62
N LEU A 56 -16.26 0.62 -2.57
CA LEU A 56 -15.18 -0.31 -2.93
C LEU A 56 -14.94 -1.43 -1.88
N GLY A 57 -15.75 -1.46 -0.82
CA GLY A 57 -15.72 -2.51 0.21
C GLY A 57 -14.86 -2.19 1.44
N LEU A 58 -14.42 -0.93 1.58
CA LEU A 58 -13.81 -0.43 2.81
C LEU A 58 -14.73 0.61 3.45
N ASP A 59 -14.99 0.48 4.74
CA ASP A 59 -15.63 1.55 5.50
C ASP A 59 -14.69 2.76 5.68
N TRP A 60 -15.21 3.86 6.24
CA TRP A 60 -14.42 5.07 6.46
C TRP A 60 -13.19 4.83 7.35
N ILE A 61 -13.32 4.00 8.39
CA ILE A 61 -12.24 3.75 9.35
C ILE A 61 -11.15 2.91 8.67
N GLU A 62 -11.53 1.84 7.99
CA GLU A 62 -10.64 0.95 7.24
C GLU A 62 -9.89 1.72 6.14
N PHE A 63 -10.60 2.60 5.43
CA PHE A 63 -10.00 3.47 4.43
C PHE A 63 -8.94 4.40 5.04
N VAL A 64 -9.24 5.03 6.18
CA VAL A 64 -8.27 5.89 6.89
C VAL A 64 -7.05 5.08 7.33
N ILE A 65 -7.23 3.89 7.88
CA ILE A 65 -6.14 2.99 8.27
C ILE A 65 -5.28 2.64 7.05
N ALA A 66 -5.89 2.32 5.91
CA ALA A 66 -5.18 2.00 4.68
C ALA A 66 -4.35 3.18 4.18
N VAL A 67 -4.93 4.39 4.13
CA VAL A 67 -4.23 5.62 3.70
C VAL A 67 -3.07 5.96 4.64
N VAL A 68 -3.27 5.91 5.96
CA VAL A 68 -2.21 6.18 6.94
C VAL A 68 -1.07 5.17 6.81
N SER A 69 -1.40 3.88 6.68
CA SER A 69 -0.42 2.81 6.49
C SER A 69 0.39 3.02 5.21
N LEU A 70 -0.26 3.39 4.12
CA LEU A 70 0.39 3.70 2.84
C LEU A 70 1.34 4.90 2.96
N LEU A 71 0.92 5.97 3.65
CA LEU A 71 1.75 7.15 3.89
C LEU A 71 2.99 6.82 4.75
N ILE A 72 2.86 5.96 5.75
CA ILE A 72 3.99 5.48 6.56
C ILE A 72 4.97 4.71 5.67
N LEU A 73 4.49 3.77 4.86
CA LEU A 73 5.33 2.99 3.94
C LEU A 73 6.02 3.88 2.91
N LEU A 74 5.30 4.85 2.34
CA LEU A 74 5.85 5.82 1.40
C LEU A 74 6.95 6.68 2.05
N ALA A 75 6.72 7.17 3.27
CA ALA A 75 7.71 7.93 4.01
C ALA A 75 8.98 7.10 4.27
N VAL A 76 8.83 5.84 4.69
CA VAL A 76 9.96 4.90 4.87
C VAL A 76 10.70 4.68 3.56
N SER A 77 9.98 4.45 2.45
CA SER A 77 10.55 4.27 1.12
C SER A 77 11.36 5.50 0.67
N ILE A 78 10.82 6.71 0.84
CA ILE A 78 11.51 7.96 0.52
C ILE A 78 12.77 8.13 1.37
N LEU A 79 12.70 7.84 2.67
CA LEU A 79 13.86 7.93 3.57
C LEU A 79 14.95 6.94 3.14
N GLN A 80 14.60 5.69 2.85
CA GLN A 80 15.53 4.68 2.37
C GLN A 80 16.16 5.05 1.03
N ASN A 81 15.38 5.61 0.10
CA ASN A 81 15.89 6.09 -1.19
C ASN A 81 16.86 7.28 -1.04
N ARG A 82 16.79 8.03 0.07
CA ARG A 82 17.75 9.08 0.45
C ARG A 82 18.97 8.53 1.21
N GLY A 83 19.13 7.21 1.30
CA GLY A 83 20.24 6.56 2.00
C GLY A 83 20.05 6.46 3.53
N ILE A 84 18.87 6.80 4.05
CA ILE A 84 18.60 6.73 5.49
C ILE A 84 18.19 5.30 5.85
N ARG A 85 19.03 4.65 6.67
CA ARG A 85 18.72 3.36 7.29
C ARG A 85 17.73 3.59 8.44
N VAL A 86 16.42 3.54 8.15
CA VAL A 86 15.33 3.90 9.09
C VAL A 86 15.47 3.21 10.46
N ARG A 87 15.76 1.90 10.49
CA ARG A 87 16.00 1.16 11.74
C ARG A 87 17.11 1.78 12.59
N GLU A 88 18.22 2.16 11.97
CA GLU A 88 19.36 2.78 12.67
C GLU A 88 19.08 4.22 13.07
N ALA A 89 18.27 4.94 12.30
CA ALA A 89 17.81 6.28 12.66
C ALA A 89 16.93 6.23 13.92
N ILE A 90 16.07 5.22 14.03
CA ILE A 90 15.25 4.96 15.24
C ILE A 90 16.15 4.53 16.41
N ALA A 91 17.11 3.63 16.17
CA ALA A 91 18.02 3.13 17.20
C ALA A 91 18.90 4.23 17.85
N ARG A 92 19.19 5.31 17.12
CA ARG A 92 19.94 6.49 17.60
C ARG A 92 19.11 7.45 18.46
N ARG A 93 17.79 7.27 18.58
CA ARG A 93 16.94 8.11 19.45
C ARG A 93 17.09 7.72 20.91
N LYS A 94 16.77 8.64 21.83
CA LYS A 94 16.73 8.38 23.27
C LYS A 94 15.83 7.18 23.57
N LEU A 95 16.17 6.40 24.60
CA LEU A 95 15.48 5.17 24.96
C LEU A 95 13.95 5.29 24.97
N PRO A 96 13.32 6.31 25.61
CA PRO A 96 11.87 6.42 25.63
C PRO A 96 11.26 6.59 24.23
N VAL A 97 11.86 7.42 23.38
CA VAL A 97 11.37 7.69 22.01
C VAL A 97 11.46 6.44 21.15
N ARG A 98 12.57 5.71 21.26
CA ARG A 98 12.79 4.47 20.51
C ARG A 98 11.71 3.43 20.81
N TRP A 99 11.45 3.19 22.10
CA TRP A 99 10.44 2.23 22.53
C TRP A 99 9.02 2.69 22.21
N LEU A 100 8.74 3.99 22.36
CA LEU A 100 7.44 4.55 21.98
C LEU A 100 7.12 4.29 20.51
N ILE A 101 8.09 4.47 19.61
CA ILE A 101 7.89 4.18 18.17
C ILE A 101 7.58 2.70 17.95
N PHE A 102 8.33 1.79 18.58
CA PHE A 102 8.09 0.36 18.39
C PHE A 102 6.77 -0.11 18.99
N TYR A 103 6.40 0.36 20.18
CA TYR A 103 5.10 0.05 20.76
C TYR A 103 3.96 0.66 19.96
N ALA A 104 4.09 1.90 19.49
CA ALA A 104 3.08 2.51 18.63
C ALA A 104 2.86 1.69 17.36
N LEU A 105 3.93 1.29 16.66
CA LEU A 105 3.83 0.44 15.46
C LEU A 105 3.26 -0.95 15.77
N LEU A 106 3.66 -1.56 16.89
CA LEU A 106 3.16 -2.86 17.32
C LEU A 106 1.65 -2.83 17.61
N PHE A 107 1.21 -1.89 18.45
CA PHE A 107 -0.20 -1.74 18.80
C PHE A 107 -1.03 -1.24 17.63
N TYR A 108 -0.47 -0.41 16.74
CA TYR A 108 -1.15 -0.03 15.50
C TYR A 108 -1.50 -1.28 14.68
N THR A 109 -0.54 -2.18 14.45
CA THR A 109 -0.77 -3.42 13.69
C THR A 109 -1.73 -4.39 14.40
N ILE A 110 -1.62 -4.53 15.72
CA ILE A 110 -2.42 -5.50 16.50
C ILE A 110 -3.83 -5.00 16.82
N LEU A 111 -4.07 -3.68 16.87
CA LEU A 111 -5.39 -3.13 17.18
C LEU A 111 -6.16 -2.73 15.92
N LEU A 112 -5.45 -2.28 14.88
CA LEU A 112 -6.05 -1.77 13.63
C LEU A 112 -5.85 -2.73 12.45
N GLY A 113 -5.31 -3.92 12.69
CA GLY A 113 -5.27 -4.96 11.68
C GLY A 113 -6.66 -5.54 11.43
N TYR A 114 -6.84 -6.12 10.24
CA TYR A 114 -8.10 -6.76 9.86
C TYR A 114 -7.97 -8.28 10.06
N TYR A 115 -8.72 -8.84 11.01
CA TYR A 115 -8.71 -10.25 11.40
C TYR A 115 -10.06 -10.65 11.99
N GLY A 116 -10.44 -11.94 11.92
CA GLY A 116 -11.66 -12.47 12.52
C GLY A 116 -12.51 -13.33 11.57
N PRO A 117 -13.70 -13.78 12.01
CA PRO A 117 -14.62 -14.55 11.16
C PRO A 117 -15.01 -13.75 9.90
N GLY A 118 -14.86 -14.36 8.72
CA GLY A 118 -15.06 -13.66 7.44
C GLY A 118 -13.78 -13.05 6.85
N TYR A 119 -12.70 -12.98 7.62
CA TYR A 119 -11.36 -12.71 7.08
C TYR A 119 -10.71 -14.02 6.64
N SER A 120 -10.45 -14.13 5.34
CA SER A 120 -9.65 -15.22 4.80
C SER A 120 -8.20 -14.74 4.65
N ALA A 121 -7.28 -15.30 5.45
CA ALA A 121 -5.85 -15.06 5.23
C ALA A 121 -5.40 -15.52 3.81
N ALA A 122 -6.17 -16.38 3.16
CA ALA A 122 -5.96 -16.80 1.76
C ALA A 122 -6.40 -15.75 0.72
N GLU A 123 -7.16 -14.72 1.10
CA GLU A 123 -7.42 -13.55 0.24
C GLU A 123 -6.25 -12.55 0.22
N PHE A 124 -5.25 -12.75 1.09
CA PHE A 124 -4.01 -12.00 1.04
C PHE A 124 -3.24 -12.40 -0.23
N ILE A 125 -2.86 -11.41 -1.04
CA ILE A 125 -2.36 -11.51 -2.44
C ILE A 125 -1.23 -12.54 -2.67
N TYR A 126 -0.58 -13.03 -1.61
CA TYR A 126 0.70 -13.75 -1.68
C TYR A 126 0.64 -15.27 -1.39
N GLN A 127 -0.53 -15.89 -1.13
CA GLN A 127 -0.58 -17.33 -0.78
C GLN A 127 -1.01 -18.29 -1.89
N GLY A 128 -1.13 -17.84 -3.14
CA GLY A 128 -1.25 -18.72 -4.32
C GLY A 128 0.07 -19.38 -4.77
N PHE A 129 1.11 -19.30 -3.93
CA PHE A 129 2.43 -19.92 -4.10
C PHE A 129 2.72 -20.87 -2.93
#